data_AF-A0A7Y8LK58-F1
#
_entry.id   AF-A0A7Y8LK58-F1
#
_cell.length_a   1.000
_cell.length_b   1.000
_cell.length_c   1.000
_cell.angle_alpha   90.00
_cell.angle_beta   90.00
_cell.angle_gamma   90.00
#
_symmetry.space_group_name_H-M   'P 1'
#
loop_
_entity.id
_entity.type
_entity.pdbx_description
1 polymer ?
#
loop_
_entity_poly.entity_id
_entity_poly.type
_entity_poly.pdbx_seq_one_letter_code
_entity_poly.pdbx_strand_id
1 'polypeptide(L)'
;MPKSLPPRPNLEQLKTQAKDLLKAHRAGDASARHRIRENHPRWSQASESDLRAARFSLSDAQLVIAREHGFASWPRLKAHLHRLDSETGDPVEQLRQAFAADDAMRFRRLLARNPELKARINEPVAAFDAPLITHVRSRAMLEVLLEAGADINAKSRWWAGGFGLLHGAEPELARYAIQRGAAVDVHAAARLGMIDRLRELLAADRALVHARGPDGQTPLHFASTIEIAECLLDRGADIDARDLDHESTPAQYMVRDRPE
;
A
#
# COMPACT_ATOMS: atom_id res chain seq x y z
N MET A 1 29.65 -17.18 22.67
CA MET A 1 29.86 -16.74 21.27
C MET A 1 28.55 -16.17 20.77
N PRO A 2 28.52 -14.97 20.16
CA PRO A 2 27.30 -14.41 19.60
C PRO A 2 26.77 -15.34 18.50
N LYS A 3 25.45 -15.54 18.47
CA LYS A 3 24.77 -16.28 17.41
C LYS A 3 24.86 -15.46 16.12
N SER A 4 25.41 -16.05 15.06
CA SER A 4 25.35 -15.42 13.75
C SER A 4 23.89 -15.19 13.35
N LEU A 5 23.61 -14.07 12.68
CA LEU A 5 22.33 -13.89 12.00
C LEU A 5 22.18 -14.96 10.91
N PRO A 6 20.96 -15.45 10.64
CA PRO A 6 20.72 -16.32 9.50
C PRO A 6 20.97 -15.58 8.18
N PRO A 7 21.22 -16.28 7.05
CA PRO A 7 21.54 -15.67 5.76
C PRO A 7 20.48 -14.68 5.24
N ARG A 8 19.21 -14.86 5.64
CA ARG A 8 18.10 -13.95 5.37
C ARG A 8 17.41 -13.57 6.67
N PRO A 9 17.92 -12.56 7.39
CA PRO A 9 17.40 -12.20 8.70
C PRO A 9 16.08 -11.44 8.58
N ASN A 10 15.03 -11.93 9.24
CA ASN A 10 13.68 -11.35 9.21
C ASN A 10 13.36 -10.63 10.53
N LEU A 11 13.04 -9.33 10.46
CA LEU A 11 12.75 -8.51 11.64
C LEU A 11 11.49 -8.98 12.39
N GLU A 12 10.44 -9.40 11.70
CA GLU A 12 9.22 -9.90 12.33
C GLU A 12 9.47 -11.21 13.08
N GLN A 13 10.28 -12.10 12.51
CA GLN A 13 10.69 -13.32 13.21
C GLN A 13 11.45 -13.01 14.50
N LEU A 14 12.36 -12.03 14.47
CA LEU A 14 13.12 -11.60 15.66
C LEU A 14 12.22 -10.91 16.71
N LYS A 15 11.19 -10.17 16.28
CA LYS A 15 10.17 -9.63 17.18
C LYS A 15 9.37 -10.75 17.84
N THR A 16 9.01 -11.80 17.10
CA THR A 16 8.34 -12.99 17.64
C THR A 16 9.21 -13.69 18.68
N GLN A 17 10.50 -13.90 18.39
CA GLN A 17 11.44 -14.46 19.37
C GLN A 17 11.54 -13.63 20.65
N ALA A 18 11.51 -12.30 20.56
CA ALA A 18 11.49 -11.43 21.74
C ALA A 18 10.21 -11.60 22.58
N LYS A 19 9.04 -11.73 21.91
CA LYS A 19 7.77 -12.01 22.59
C LYS A 19 7.78 -13.38 23.27
N ASP A 20 8.33 -14.39 22.61
CA ASP A 20 8.43 -15.75 23.15
C ASP A 20 9.36 -15.81 24.36
N LEU A 21 10.50 -15.11 24.31
CA LEU A 21 11.42 -15.01 25.44
C LEU A 21 10.74 -14.34 26.66
N LEU A 22 9.99 -13.27 26.44
CA LEU A 22 9.22 -12.60 27.50
C LEU A 22 8.18 -13.55 28.11
N LYS A 23 7.46 -14.31 27.27
CA LYS A 23 6.47 -15.29 27.72
C LYS A 23 7.12 -16.43 28.52
N ALA A 24 8.26 -16.95 28.06
CA ALA A 24 8.99 -18.02 28.72
C ALA A 24 9.53 -17.58 30.10
N HIS A 25 10.06 -16.34 30.22
CA HIS A 25 10.46 -15.78 31.50
C HIS A 25 9.30 -15.72 32.50
N ARG A 26 8.13 -15.22 32.07
CA ARG A 26 6.91 -15.18 32.89
C ARG A 26 6.42 -16.55 33.31
N ALA A 27 6.63 -17.57 32.48
CA ALA A 27 6.30 -18.96 32.79
C ALA A 27 7.32 -19.65 33.71
N GLY A 28 8.38 -18.95 34.14
CA GLY A 28 9.41 -19.53 35.00
C GLY A 28 10.36 -20.49 34.28
N ASP A 29 10.51 -20.37 32.96
CA ASP A 29 11.43 -21.19 32.19
C ASP A 29 12.90 -20.90 32.54
N ALA A 30 13.67 -21.96 32.83
CA ALA A 30 15.07 -21.85 33.25
C ALA A 30 16.01 -21.45 32.09
N SER A 31 15.71 -21.90 30.87
CA SER A 31 16.49 -21.55 29.67
C SER A 31 16.34 -20.07 29.33
N ALA A 32 15.14 -19.51 29.44
CA ALA A 32 14.88 -18.08 29.27
C ALA A 32 15.68 -17.24 30.27
N ARG A 33 15.73 -17.63 31.55
CA ARG A 33 16.53 -16.95 32.57
C ARG A 33 18.03 -17.02 32.28
N HIS A 34 18.53 -18.18 31.85
CA HIS A 34 19.92 -18.31 31.44
C HIS A 34 20.25 -17.36 30.28
N ARG A 35 19.42 -17.33 29.23
CA ARG A 35 19.60 -16.40 28.10
C ARG A 35 19.61 -14.93 28.53
N ILE A 36 18.73 -14.54 29.46
CA ILE A 36 18.67 -13.18 30.01
C ILE A 36 19.96 -12.85 30.77
N ARG A 37 20.45 -13.76 31.63
CA ARG A 37 21.68 -13.55 32.40
C ARG A 37 22.90 -13.38 31.48
N GLU A 38 23.02 -14.23 30.47
CA GLU A 38 24.14 -14.18 29.52
C GLU A 38 24.17 -12.88 28.70
N ASN A 39 23.00 -12.35 28.32
CA ASN A 39 22.93 -11.30 27.30
C ASN A 39 22.40 -9.95 27.79
N HIS A 40 21.81 -9.85 28.98
CA HIS A 40 21.25 -8.60 29.48
C HIS A 40 22.14 -7.94 30.54
N PRO A 41 22.61 -6.69 30.34
CA PRO A 41 23.58 -6.05 31.24
C PRO A 41 23.07 -5.92 32.68
N ARG A 42 21.79 -5.57 32.85
CA ARG A 42 21.16 -5.38 34.17
C ARG A 42 21.10 -6.65 35.03
N TRP A 43 21.04 -7.84 34.41
CA TRP A 43 20.79 -9.10 35.11
C TRP A 43 21.93 -10.11 34.98
N SER A 44 23.09 -9.68 34.46
CA SER A 44 24.28 -10.53 34.29
C SER A 44 24.77 -11.18 35.58
N GLN A 45 24.61 -10.49 36.72
CA GLN A 45 25.00 -10.95 38.05
C GLN A 45 23.79 -11.22 38.97
N ALA A 46 22.57 -11.24 38.42
CA ALA A 46 21.37 -11.45 39.23
C ALA A 46 21.22 -12.92 39.65
N SER A 47 20.87 -13.14 40.93
CA SER A 47 20.54 -14.47 41.45
C SER A 47 19.30 -15.05 40.74
N GLU A 48 19.12 -16.38 40.81
CA GLU A 48 17.93 -17.04 40.24
C GLU A 48 16.62 -16.51 40.83
N SER A 49 16.60 -16.21 42.13
CA SER A 49 15.42 -15.65 42.80
C SER A 49 15.12 -14.22 42.35
N ASP A 50 16.14 -13.38 42.25
CA ASP A 50 15.96 -11.97 41.84
C ASP A 50 15.52 -11.88 40.38
N LEU A 51 16.08 -12.74 39.53
CA LEU A 51 15.72 -12.79 38.12
C LEU A 51 14.31 -13.33 37.89
N ARG A 52 13.84 -14.24 38.76
CA ARG A 52 12.46 -14.74 38.73
C ARG A 52 11.45 -13.65 39.14
N ALA A 53 11.79 -12.83 40.12
CA ALA A 53 10.97 -11.71 40.57
C ALA A 53 11.13 -10.44 39.71
N ALA A 54 12.09 -10.41 38.79
CA ALA A 54 12.41 -9.23 38.00
C ALA A 54 11.26 -8.82 37.06
N ARG A 55 11.00 -7.50 37.01
CA ARG A 55 10.09 -6.92 36.02
C ARG A 55 10.76 -6.86 34.65
N PHE A 56 10.67 -7.96 33.90
CA PHE A 56 11.21 -8.11 32.55
C PHE A 56 10.21 -7.61 31.50
N SER A 57 10.61 -6.65 30.65
CA SER A 57 9.76 -6.04 29.64
C SER A 57 10.05 -6.54 28.22
N LEU A 58 9.20 -6.17 27.25
CA LEU A 58 9.44 -6.48 25.84
C LEU A 58 10.71 -5.80 25.32
N SER A 59 11.00 -4.57 25.75
CA SER A 59 12.22 -3.85 25.37
C SER A 59 13.47 -4.56 25.89
N ASP A 60 13.41 -5.13 27.09
CA ASP A 60 14.50 -5.94 27.65
C ASP A 60 14.69 -7.24 26.86
N ALA A 61 13.59 -7.89 26.47
CA ALA A 61 13.65 -9.08 25.62
C ALA A 61 14.24 -8.77 24.24
N GLN A 62 13.86 -7.64 23.62
CA GLN A 62 14.45 -7.17 22.37
C GLN A 62 15.96 -6.88 22.52
N LEU A 63 16.39 -6.34 23.66
CA LEU A 63 17.82 -6.13 23.94
C LEU A 63 18.57 -7.45 24.07
N VAL A 64 18.00 -8.46 24.73
CA VAL A 64 18.57 -9.82 24.79
C VAL A 64 18.76 -10.40 23.39
N ILE A 65 17.71 -10.37 22.55
CA ILE A 65 17.81 -10.85 21.16
C ILE A 65 18.89 -10.07 20.37
N ALA A 66 18.96 -8.75 20.52
CA ALA A 66 19.99 -7.95 19.86
C ALA A 66 21.40 -8.38 20.27
N ARG A 67 21.65 -8.57 21.57
CA ARG A 67 22.96 -8.92 22.12
C ARG A 67 23.35 -10.36 21.84
N GLU A 68 22.38 -11.28 21.79
CA GLU A 68 22.61 -12.64 21.29
C GLU A 68 23.21 -12.64 19.89
N HIS A 69 22.81 -11.69 19.04
CA HIS A 69 23.34 -11.50 17.69
C HIS A 69 24.53 -10.53 17.61
N GLY A 70 25.12 -10.14 18.73
CA GLY A 70 26.30 -9.26 18.78
C GLY A 70 26.00 -7.76 18.65
N PHE A 71 24.73 -7.34 18.68
CA PHE A 71 24.35 -5.93 18.60
C PHE A 71 24.15 -5.34 20.00
N ALA A 72 24.80 -4.21 20.26
CA ALA A 72 24.72 -3.54 21.56
C ALA A 72 23.30 -3.01 21.90
N SER A 73 22.41 -2.88 20.91
CA SER A 73 21.03 -2.44 21.12
C SER A 73 20.10 -2.90 19.99
N TRP A 74 18.80 -2.96 20.27
CA TRP A 74 17.77 -3.29 19.28
C TRP A 74 17.72 -2.30 18.09
N PRO A 75 17.82 -0.97 18.28
CA PRO A 75 17.93 -0.03 17.16
C PRO A 75 19.14 -0.29 16.24
N ARG A 76 20.29 -0.70 16.79
CA ARG A 76 21.50 -1.03 15.99
C ARG A 76 21.30 -2.30 15.17
N LEU A 77 20.67 -3.32 15.74
CA LEU A 77 20.28 -4.51 14.98
C LEU A 77 19.34 -4.13 13.83
N LYS A 78 18.26 -3.39 14.10
CA LYS A 78 17.32 -2.94 13.05
C LYS A 78 18.03 -2.16 11.93
N ALA A 79 18.90 -1.22 12.28
CA ALA A 79 19.65 -0.43 11.30
C ALA A 79 20.61 -1.28 10.45
N HIS A 80 21.16 -2.37 11.01
CA HIS A 80 21.96 -3.32 10.25
C HIS A 80 21.09 -4.17 9.32
N LEU A 81 19.95 -4.67 9.80
CA LEU A 81 19.00 -5.43 8.97
C LEU A 81 18.48 -4.60 7.80
N HIS A 82 18.15 -3.32 8.02
CA HIS A 82 17.76 -2.41 6.94
C HIS A 82 18.88 -2.18 5.91
N ARG A 83 20.14 -2.15 6.35
CA ARG A 83 21.29 -2.06 5.42
C ARG A 83 21.44 -3.33 4.61
N LEU A 84 21.40 -4.50 5.26
CA LEU A 84 21.47 -5.79 4.57
C LEU A 84 20.34 -5.93 3.55
N ASP A 85 19.12 -5.56 3.92
CA ASP A 85 17.96 -5.60 3.02
C ASP A 85 18.15 -4.65 1.82
N SER A 86 18.76 -3.48 2.03
CA SER A 86 19.09 -2.57 0.93
C SER A 86 20.24 -3.04 0.03
N GLU A 87 21.14 -3.89 0.55
CA GLU A 87 22.33 -4.39 -0.18
C GLU A 87 22.09 -5.77 -0.82
N THR A 88 21.15 -6.57 -0.31
CA THR A 88 20.93 -7.97 -0.69
C THR A 88 19.49 -8.31 -1.07
N GLY A 89 18.54 -7.39 -0.88
CA GLY A 89 17.13 -7.58 -1.25
C GLY A 89 16.93 -7.54 -2.77
N ASP A 90 16.00 -8.36 -3.27
CA ASP A 90 15.55 -8.33 -4.66
C ASP A 90 15.13 -6.89 -5.06
N PRO A 91 15.73 -6.28 -6.10
CA PRO A 91 15.37 -4.95 -6.57
C PRO A 91 13.87 -4.76 -6.84
N VAL A 92 13.17 -5.80 -7.30
CA VAL A 92 11.73 -5.78 -7.53
C VAL A 92 10.98 -5.58 -6.21
N GLU A 93 11.35 -6.32 -5.17
CA GLU A 93 10.71 -6.24 -3.85
C GLU A 93 11.02 -4.89 -3.18
N GLN A 94 12.25 -4.38 -3.31
CA GLN A 94 12.58 -3.05 -2.81
C GLN A 94 11.75 -1.95 -3.49
N LEU A 95 11.51 -2.08 -4.80
CA LEU A 95 10.68 -1.16 -5.57
C LEU A 95 9.22 -1.22 -5.12
N ARG A 96 8.68 -2.44 -4.91
CA ARG A 96 7.33 -2.66 -4.36
C ARG A 96 7.16 -2.02 -2.98
N GLN A 97 8.14 -2.20 -2.09
CA GLN A 97 8.12 -1.59 -0.76
C GLN A 97 8.19 -0.06 -0.80
N ALA A 98 9.03 0.51 -1.67
CA ALA A 98 9.11 1.96 -1.84
C ALA A 98 7.78 2.53 -2.36
N PHE A 99 7.11 1.84 -3.30
CA PHE A 99 5.78 2.23 -3.78
C PHE A 99 4.70 2.10 -2.70
N ALA A 100 4.69 0.98 -1.95
CA ALA A 100 3.76 0.75 -0.85
C ALA A 100 3.92 1.81 0.26
N ALA A 101 5.14 2.27 0.51
CA ALA A 101 5.43 3.34 1.47
C ALA A 101 5.23 4.76 0.92
N ASP A 102 4.87 4.92 -0.36
CA ASP A 102 4.81 6.21 -1.07
C ASP A 102 6.13 7.01 -1.02
N ASP A 103 7.27 6.30 -0.92
CA ASP A 103 8.61 6.90 -0.87
C ASP A 103 9.13 7.16 -2.29
N ALA A 104 8.65 8.26 -2.88
CA ALA A 104 8.99 8.68 -4.24
C ALA A 104 10.51 8.83 -4.45
N MET A 105 11.25 9.30 -3.44
CA MET A 105 12.70 9.49 -3.53
C MET A 105 13.47 8.18 -3.55
N ARG A 106 13.08 7.20 -2.71
CA ARG A 106 13.64 5.84 -2.78
C ARG A 106 13.26 5.15 -4.08
N PHE A 107 12.01 5.28 -4.51
CA PHE A 107 11.53 4.70 -5.77
C PHE A 107 12.32 5.23 -6.97
N ARG A 108 12.51 6.56 -7.07
CA ARG A 108 13.34 7.20 -8.11
C ARG A 108 14.77 6.68 -8.12
N ARG A 109 15.41 6.57 -6.94
CA ARG A 109 16.78 6.04 -6.83
C ARG A 109 16.88 4.57 -7.25
N LEU A 110 15.87 3.76 -6.94
CA LEU A 110 15.83 2.36 -7.35
C LEU A 110 15.70 2.22 -8.86
N LEU A 111 14.80 2.98 -9.50
CA LEU A 111 14.68 2.99 -10.97
C LEU A 111 15.96 3.47 -11.66
N ALA A 112 16.64 4.47 -11.11
CA ALA A 112 17.89 4.99 -11.68
C ALA A 112 19.04 3.97 -11.63
N ARG A 113 19.04 3.07 -10.64
CA ARG A 113 20.06 2.01 -10.48
C ARG A 113 19.73 0.72 -11.24
N ASN A 114 18.48 0.54 -11.63
CA ASN A 114 17.95 -0.70 -12.21
C ASN A 114 17.13 -0.36 -13.48
N PRO A 115 17.79 -0.03 -14.61
CA PRO A 115 17.12 0.38 -15.86
C PRO A 115 16.11 -0.65 -16.40
N GLU A 116 16.34 -1.93 -16.12
CA GLU A 116 15.44 -3.03 -16.47
C GLU A 116 14.09 -2.95 -15.74
N LEU A 117 14.05 -2.42 -14.51
CA LEU A 117 12.79 -2.15 -13.80
C LEU A 117 12.06 -0.97 -14.44
N LYS A 118 12.81 0.06 -14.86
CA LYS A 118 12.24 1.20 -15.59
C LYS A 118 11.62 0.77 -16.93
N ALA A 119 12.27 -0.12 -17.67
CA ALA A 119 11.74 -0.65 -18.94
C ALA A 119 10.39 -1.37 -18.76
N ARG A 120 10.10 -1.86 -17.56
CA ARG A 120 8.90 -2.61 -17.19
C ARG A 120 7.88 -1.78 -16.40
N ILE A 121 8.01 -0.46 -16.38
CA ILE A 121 7.19 0.42 -15.52
C ILE A 121 5.67 0.32 -15.78
N ASN A 122 5.30 -0.04 -17.01
CA ASN A 122 3.91 -0.22 -17.44
C ASN A 122 3.39 -1.65 -17.24
N GLU A 123 4.22 -2.58 -16.76
CA GLU A 123 3.76 -3.92 -16.45
C GLU A 123 2.77 -3.90 -15.28
N PRO A 124 1.71 -4.72 -15.35
CA PRO A 124 0.69 -4.79 -14.31
C PRO A 124 1.22 -5.55 -13.09
N VAL A 125 1.95 -4.86 -12.21
CA VAL A 125 2.59 -5.47 -11.04
C VAL A 125 1.91 -5.17 -9.71
N ALA A 126 0.95 -4.24 -9.69
CA ALA A 126 0.13 -3.96 -8.51
C ALA A 126 -0.94 -5.05 -8.29
N ALA A 127 -1.77 -4.89 -7.24
CA ALA A 127 -2.89 -5.79 -7.00
C ALA A 127 -3.85 -5.82 -8.22
N PHE A 128 -4.48 -6.98 -8.44
CA PHE A 128 -5.45 -7.19 -9.52
C PHE A 128 -4.90 -6.91 -10.94
N ASP A 129 -3.64 -7.28 -11.19
CA ASP A 129 -2.97 -7.08 -12.48
C ASP A 129 -3.12 -5.63 -12.99
N ALA A 130 -2.76 -4.69 -12.12
CA ALA A 130 -2.86 -3.28 -12.40
C ALA A 130 -1.47 -2.62 -12.58
N PRO A 131 -1.33 -1.71 -13.57
CA PRO A 131 -0.17 -0.84 -13.66
C PRO A 131 -0.04 0.05 -12.41
N LEU A 132 1.19 0.34 -11.96
CA LEU A 132 1.41 1.14 -10.74
C LEU A 132 0.75 2.52 -10.78
N ILE A 133 0.65 3.10 -11.99
CA ILE A 133 0.05 4.42 -12.23
C ILE A 133 -1.41 4.51 -11.74
N THR A 134 -2.13 3.39 -11.68
CA THR A 134 -3.54 3.37 -11.24
C THR A 134 -3.70 3.44 -9.72
N HIS A 135 -2.62 3.23 -8.96
CA HIS A 135 -2.60 3.15 -7.49
C HIS A 135 -1.79 4.28 -6.82
N VAL A 136 -1.48 5.34 -7.57
CA VAL A 136 -0.67 6.45 -7.07
C VAL A 136 -1.43 7.25 -6.03
N ARG A 137 -0.78 7.59 -4.92
CA ARG A 137 -1.38 8.34 -3.80
C ARG A 137 -0.86 9.76 -3.65
N SER A 138 0.28 10.09 -4.24
CA SER A 138 0.88 11.42 -4.13
C SER A 138 1.33 11.97 -5.47
N ARG A 139 1.38 13.31 -5.55
CA ARG A 139 1.97 14.01 -6.70
C ARG A 139 3.42 13.64 -6.92
N ALA A 140 4.19 13.50 -5.83
CA ALA A 140 5.60 13.14 -5.92
C ALA A 140 5.81 11.77 -6.56
N MET A 141 5.02 10.76 -6.18
CA MET A 141 5.09 9.44 -6.80
C MET A 141 4.58 9.46 -8.25
N LEU A 142 3.53 10.23 -8.54
CA LEU A 142 3.04 10.41 -9.91
C LEU A 142 4.15 10.93 -10.82
N GLU A 143 4.88 11.98 -10.39
CA GLU A 143 5.98 12.54 -11.15
C GLU A 143 7.07 11.51 -11.45
N VAL A 144 7.47 10.74 -10.45
CA VAL A 144 8.50 9.71 -10.64
C VAL A 144 8.06 8.67 -11.68
N LEU A 145 6.80 8.26 -11.67
CA LEU A 145 6.27 7.31 -12.65
C LEU A 145 6.20 7.93 -14.05
N LEU A 146 5.76 9.17 -14.19
CA LEU A 146 5.72 9.87 -15.48
C LEU A 146 7.13 10.08 -16.04
N GLU A 147 8.11 10.48 -15.21
CA GLU A 147 9.53 10.56 -15.57
C GLU A 147 10.11 9.19 -15.98
N ALA A 148 9.56 8.11 -15.44
CA ALA A 148 9.91 6.75 -15.78
C ALA A 148 9.26 6.27 -17.09
N GLY A 149 8.31 7.01 -17.67
CA GLY A 149 7.59 6.65 -18.89
C GLY A 149 6.30 5.84 -18.65
N ALA A 150 5.72 5.95 -17.45
CA ALA A 150 4.42 5.35 -17.17
C ALA A 150 3.32 6.02 -18.04
N ASP A 151 2.46 5.21 -18.63
CA ASP A 151 1.28 5.68 -19.35
C ASP A 151 0.21 6.13 -18.34
N ILE A 152 -0.04 7.45 -18.30
CA ILE A 152 -1.01 8.07 -17.39
C ILE A 152 -2.45 7.55 -17.59
N ASN A 153 -2.74 7.00 -18.77
CA ASN A 153 -4.05 6.49 -19.14
C ASN A 153 -4.15 4.96 -19.07
N ALA A 154 -3.11 4.27 -18.59
CA ALA A 154 -3.15 2.83 -18.43
C ALA A 154 -4.29 2.42 -17.49
N LYS A 155 -4.95 1.30 -17.82
CA LYS A 155 -6.02 0.70 -17.02
C LYS A 155 -5.60 -0.66 -16.49
N SER A 156 -6.14 -1.07 -15.34
CA SER A 156 -5.97 -2.44 -14.84
C SER A 156 -6.62 -3.46 -15.78
N ARG A 157 -6.21 -4.72 -15.69
CA ARG A 157 -6.79 -5.84 -16.47
C ARG A 157 -7.93 -6.53 -15.72
N TRP A 158 -8.66 -5.79 -14.90
CA TRP A 158 -9.76 -6.31 -14.12
C TRP A 158 -10.91 -6.80 -15.02
N TRP A 159 -11.44 -7.99 -14.72
CA TRP A 159 -12.37 -8.70 -15.57
C TRP A 159 -13.70 -7.97 -15.78
N ALA A 160 -14.19 -7.27 -14.75
CA ALA A 160 -15.43 -6.52 -14.80
C ALA A 160 -15.26 -5.10 -15.37
N GLY A 161 -14.03 -4.69 -15.70
CA GLY A 161 -13.73 -3.37 -16.26
C GLY A 161 -12.49 -2.76 -15.62
N GLY A 162 -11.56 -2.28 -16.45
CA GLY A 162 -10.27 -1.79 -15.98
C GLY A 162 -10.34 -0.44 -15.26
N PHE A 163 -9.67 -0.34 -14.13
CA PHE A 163 -9.49 0.90 -13.37
C PHE A 163 -8.32 1.71 -13.95
N GLY A 164 -8.59 2.95 -14.34
CA GLY A 164 -7.55 3.96 -14.61
C GLY A 164 -7.27 4.86 -13.41
N LEU A 165 -6.13 5.58 -13.42
CA LEU A 165 -5.69 6.50 -12.35
C LEU A 165 -6.82 7.38 -11.83
N LEU A 166 -7.58 7.98 -12.74
CA LEU A 166 -8.60 8.92 -12.32
C LEU A 166 -9.69 8.26 -11.48
N HIS A 167 -10.01 6.98 -11.58
CA HIS A 167 -11.17 6.38 -10.88
C HIS A 167 -11.06 6.32 -9.35
N GLY A 168 -9.83 6.27 -8.82
CA GLY A 168 -9.59 6.20 -7.37
C GLY A 168 -8.77 7.36 -6.81
N ALA A 169 -8.29 8.28 -7.66
CA ALA A 169 -7.47 9.39 -7.21
C ALA A 169 -8.28 10.43 -6.42
N GLU A 170 -7.71 10.89 -5.30
CA GLU A 170 -8.19 12.02 -4.51
C GLU A 170 -8.34 13.29 -5.38
N PRO A 171 -9.29 14.21 -5.08
CA PRO A 171 -9.59 15.35 -5.94
C PRO A 171 -8.39 16.23 -6.32
N GLU A 172 -7.47 16.51 -5.39
CA GLU A 172 -6.27 17.32 -5.69
C GLU A 172 -5.25 16.61 -6.57
N LEU A 173 -5.16 15.27 -6.45
CA LEU A 173 -4.29 14.44 -7.28
C LEU A 173 -4.91 14.26 -8.66
N ALA A 174 -6.21 13.99 -8.74
CA ALA A 174 -6.95 13.88 -9.99
C ALA A 174 -6.84 15.16 -10.83
N ARG A 175 -7.05 16.34 -10.20
CA ARG A 175 -6.87 17.64 -10.86
C ARG A 175 -5.46 17.79 -11.43
N TYR A 176 -4.45 17.37 -10.66
CA TYR A 176 -3.07 17.43 -11.11
C TYR A 176 -2.79 16.44 -12.25
N ALA A 177 -3.28 15.20 -12.16
CA ALA A 177 -3.14 14.21 -13.23
C ALA A 177 -3.80 14.67 -14.55
N ILE A 178 -4.96 15.33 -14.47
CA ILE A 178 -5.63 15.93 -15.65
C ILE A 178 -4.74 17.00 -16.30
N GLN A 179 -4.11 17.87 -15.51
CA GLN A 179 -3.13 18.85 -16.01
C GLN A 179 -1.92 18.19 -16.69
N ARG A 180 -1.64 16.92 -16.35
CA ARG A 180 -0.57 16.10 -16.93
C ARG A 180 -1.03 15.23 -18.09
N GLY A 181 -2.27 15.37 -18.54
CA GLY A 181 -2.80 14.66 -19.71
C GLY A 181 -3.58 13.39 -19.39
N ALA A 182 -3.99 13.17 -18.14
CA ALA A 182 -4.94 12.11 -17.80
C ALA A 182 -6.27 12.38 -18.50
N ALA A 183 -6.75 11.40 -19.27
CA ALA A 183 -8.00 11.48 -20.00
C ALA A 183 -9.18 11.33 -19.05
N VAL A 184 -10.10 12.31 -19.09
CA VAL A 184 -11.35 12.28 -18.33
C VAL A 184 -12.41 11.55 -19.15
N ASP A 185 -12.73 10.32 -18.75
CA ASP A 185 -13.88 9.57 -19.28
C ASP A 185 -15.17 9.90 -18.51
N VAL A 186 -16.30 9.33 -18.95
CA VAL A 186 -17.64 9.64 -18.42
C VAL A 186 -17.77 9.26 -16.94
N HIS A 187 -17.15 8.15 -16.52
CA HIS A 187 -17.12 7.69 -15.13
C HIS A 187 -16.27 8.61 -14.26
N ALA A 188 -15.08 8.99 -14.72
CA ALA A 188 -14.23 9.93 -14.02
C ALA A 188 -14.89 11.33 -13.89
N ALA A 189 -15.57 11.81 -14.93
CA ALA A 189 -16.28 13.08 -14.89
C ALA A 189 -17.41 13.06 -13.85
N ALA A 190 -18.20 11.98 -13.81
CA ALA A 190 -19.27 11.80 -12.83
C ALA A 190 -18.74 11.79 -11.39
N ARG A 191 -17.69 11.00 -11.13
CA ARG A 191 -17.08 10.88 -9.80
C ARG A 191 -16.42 12.17 -9.32
N LEU A 192 -15.74 12.89 -10.21
CA LEU A 192 -15.05 14.13 -9.87
C LEU A 192 -15.97 15.36 -9.82
N GLY A 193 -17.28 15.18 -10.04
CA GLY A 193 -18.24 16.30 -10.05
C GLY A 193 -18.01 17.27 -11.21
N MET A 194 -17.37 16.83 -12.30
CA MET A 194 -17.03 17.69 -13.44
C MET A 194 -18.23 17.82 -14.39
N ILE A 195 -19.27 18.52 -13.95
CA ILE A 195 -20.56 18.57 -14.64
C ILE A 195 -20.46 19.06 -16.09
N ASP A 196 -19.66 20.09 -16.36
CA ASP A 196 -19.50 20.61 -17.72
C ASP A 196 -18.84 19.58 -18.63
N ARG A 197 -17.78 18.92 -18.13
CA ARG A 197 -17.11 17.86 -18.86
C ARG A 197 -18.02 16.65 -19.11
N LEU A 198 -18.85 16.29 -18.13
CA LEU A 198 -19.84 15.24 -18.27
C LEU A 198 -20.86 15.58 -19.37
N ARG A 199 -21.38 16.82 -19.38
CA ARG A 199 -22.32 17.31 -20.39
C ARG A 199 -21.69 17.28 -21.79
N GLU A 200 -20.43 17.70 -21.93
CA GLU A 200 -19.68 17.64 -23.19
C GLU A 200 -19.54 16.21 -23.71
N LEU A 201 -19.13 15.27 -22.85
CA LEU A 201 -18.95 13.87 -23.23
C LEU A 201 -20.27 13.24 -23.69
N LEU A 202 -21.36 13.45 -22.94
CA LEU A 202 -22.68 12.92 -23.27
C LEU A 202 -23.31 13.59 -24.50
N ALA A 203 -22.91 14.82 -24.83
CA ALA A 203 -23.32 15.48 -26.07
C ALA A 203 -22.59 14.91 -27.29
N ALA A 204 -21.31 14.54 -27.14
CA ALA A 204 -20.52 13.90 -28.19
C ALA A 204 -20.98 12.46 -28.46
N ASP A 205 -21.32 11.71 -27.41
CA ASP A 205 -21.89 10.37 -27.52
C ASP A 205 -22.90 10.11 -26.40
N ARG A 206 -24.19 10.05 -26.78
CA ARG A 206 -25.28 9.80 -25.85
C ARG A 206 -25.26 8.39 -25.26
N ALA A 207 -24.66 7.41 -25.94
CA ALA A 207 -24.59 6.04 -25.44
C ALA A 207 -23.69 5.91 -24.20
N LEU A 208 -22.82 6.90 -23.96
CA LEU A 208 -21.95 6.94 -22.78
C LEU A 208 -22.73 6.97 -21.46
N VAL A 209 -24.01 7.38 -21.46
CA VAL A 209 -24.87 7.32 -20.27
C VAL A 209 -25.04 5.89 -19.72
N HIS A 210 -24.84 4.88 -20.57
CA HIS A 210 -24.88 3.45 -20.21
C HIS A 210 -23.52 2.77 -20.27
N ALA A 211 -22.42 3.52 -20.46
CA ALA A 211 -21.09 2.94 -20.59
C ALA A 211 -20.72 2.16 -19.33
N ARG A 212 -20.13 0.98 -19.52
CA ARG A 212 -19.65 0.12 -18.44
C ARG A 212 -18.18 0.43 -18.16
N GLY A 213 -17.91 0.92 -16.96
CA GLY A 213 -16.60 1.33 -16.48
C GLY A 213 -15.98 0.27 -15.57
N PRO A 214 -15.14 0.67 -14.59
CA PRO A 214 -14.65 -0.25 -13.57
C PRO A 214 -15.78 -0.98 -12.86
N ASP A 215 -15.57 -2.25 -12.51
CA ASP A 215 -16.57 -3.15 -11.91
C ASP A 215 -17.88 -3.33 -12.71
N GLY A 216 -17.91 -2.89 -13.98
CA GLY A 216 -19.10 -2.91 -14.81
C GLY A 216 -20.10 -1.83 -14.43
N GLN A 217 -19.66 -0.82 -13.69
CA GLN A 217 -20.49 0.27 -13.22
C GLN A 217 -20.86 1.24 -14.34
N THR A 218 -22.08 1.77 -14.28
CA THR A 218 -22.52 2.88 -15.14
C THR A 218 -22.03 4.22 -14.57
N PRO A 219 -22.05 5.33 -15.35
CA PRO A 219 -21.71 6.64 -14.80
C PRO A 219 -22.54 7.04 -13.57
N LEU A 220 -23.78 6.54 -13.45
CA LEU A 220 -24.65 6.83 -12.32
C LEU A 220 -24.15 6.22 -11.00
N HIS A 221 -23.44 5.08 -11.03
CA HIS A 221 -22.78 4.53 -9.85
C HIS A 221 -21.70 5.46 -9.30
N PHE A 222 -21.08 6.24 -10.19
CA PHE A 222 -20.02 7.20 -9.85
C PHE A 222 -20.55 8.59 -9.53
N ALA A 223 -21.86 8.84 -9.50
CA ALA A 223 -22.38 10.19 -9.30
C ALA A 223 -22.01 10.74 -7.91
N SER A 224 -21.13 11.75 -7.86
CA SER A 224 -20.67 12.32 -6.58
C SER A 224 -21.54 13.45 -6.05
N THR A 225 -22.41 14.01 -6.89
CA THR A 225 -23.32 15.10 -6.53
C THR A 225 -24.72 14.86 -7.08
N ILE A 226 -25.71 15.54 -6.50
CA ILE A 226 -27.10 15.54 -6.97
C ILE A 226 -27.17 16.03 -8.43
N GLU A 227 -26.46 17.11 -8.76
CA GLU A 227 -26.45 17.67 -10.12
C GLU A 227 -25.93 16.66 -11.17
N ILE A 228 -24.91 15.87 -10.83
CA ILE A 228 -24.40 14.81 -11.70
C ILE A 228 -25.46 13.70 -11.88
N ALA A 229 -26.09 13.27 -10.78
CA ALA A 229 -27.11 12.23 -10.81
C ALA A 229 -28.33 12.66 -11.66
N GLU A 230 -28.85 13.87 -11.44
CA GLU A 230 -29.95 14.45 -12.21
C GLU A 230 -29.59 14.54 -13.70
N CYS A 231 -28.40 15.06 -14.03
CA CYS A 231 -27.93 15.17 -15.41
C CYS A 231 -27.90 13.82 -16.16
N LEU A 232 -27.53 12.75 -15.45
CA LEU A 232 -27.50 11.39 -15.98
C LEU A 232 -28.91 10.79 -16.11
N LEU A 233 -29.77 10.95 -15.11
CA LEU A 233 -31.15 10.48 -15.12
C LEU A 233 -31.97 11.16 -16.23
N ASP A 234 -31.83 12.47 -16.39
CA ASP A 234 -32.45 13.24 -17.48
C ASP A 234 -32.01 12.76 -18.87
N ARG A 235 -30.83 12.12 -18.95
CA ARG A 235 -30.30 11.53 -20.19
C ARG A 235 -30.63 10.04 -20.34
N GLY A 236 -31.45 9.50 -19.46
CA GLY A 236 -31.95 8.13 -19.52
C GLY A 236 -31.07 7.11 -18.83
N ALA A 237 -30.19 7.51 -17.89
CA ALA A 237 -29.50 6.55 -17.05
C ALA A 237 -30.51 5.65 -16.30
N ASP A 238 -30.29 4.35 -16.35
CA ASP A 238 -31.10 3.38 -15.62
C ASP A 238 -30.71 3.42 -14.13
N ILE A 239 -31.68 3.83 -13.30
CA ILE A 239 -31.52 3.96 -11.85
C ILE A 239 -31.32 2.62 -11.15
N ASP A 240 -31.79 1.53 -11.77
CA ASP A 240 -31.74 0.17 -11.24
C ASP A 240 -30.67 -0.69 -11.93
N ALA A 241 -29.84 -0.10 -12.79
CA ALA A 241 -28.75 -0.80 -13.46
C ALA A 241 -27.82 -1.43 -12.43
N ARG A 242 -27.59 -2.73 -12.54
CA ARG A 242 -26.61 -3.43 -11.69
C ARG A 242 -25.22 -3.37 -12.30
N ASP A 243 -24.19 -3.22 -11.46
CA ASP A 243 -22.81 -3.47 -11.83
C ASP A 243 -22.52 -4.97 -12.05
N LEU A 244 -21.34 -5.30 -12.57
CA LEU A 244 -20.99 -6.69 -12.91
C LEU A 244 -20.31 -7.43 -11.76
N ASP A 245 -19.59 -6.72 -10.90
CA ASP A 245 -18.79 -7.35 -9.83
C ASP A 245 -19.60 -7.63 -8.56
N HIS A 246 -20.48 -6.71 -8.17
CA HIS A 246 -21.22 -6.76 -6.91
C HIS A 246 -22.74 -6.90 -7.09
N GLU A 247 -23.22 -6.90 -8.34
CA GLU A 247 -24.64 -6.82 -8.69
C GLU A 247 -25.39 -5.67 -8.00
N SER A 248 -24.67 -4.61 -7.65
CA SER A 248 -25.20 -3.49 -6.88
C SER A 248 -25.80 -2.44 -7.81
N THR A 249 -26.91 -1.82 -7.40
CA THR A 249 -27.44 -0.61 -8.06
C THR A 249 -26.64 0.63 -7.63
N PRO A 250 -26.75 1.78 -8.34
CA PRO A 250 -26.12 3.03 -7.92
C PRO A 250 -26.45 3.41 -6.48
N ALA A 251 -27.73 3.27 -6.08
CA ALA A 251 -28.16 3.60 -4.72
C ALA A 251 -27.54 2.65 -3.67
N GLN A 252 -27.49 1.35 -3.95
CA GLN A 252 -26.87 0.37 -3.05
C GLN A 252 -25.37 0.62 -2.91
N TYR A 253 -24.69 1.00 -3.99
CA TYR A 253 -23.27 1.33 -3.98
C TYR A 253 -22.98 2.54 -3.06
N MET A 254 -23.75 3.63 -3.21
CA MET A 254 -23.59 4.85 -2.42
C MET A 254 -23.81 4.65 -0.91
N VAL A 255 -24.62 3.68 -0.50
CA VAL A 255 -24.90 3.39 0.92
C VAL A 255 -23.76 2.62 1.60
N ARG A 256 -22.97 1.83 0.86
CA ARG A 256 -21.86 1.05 1.43
C ARG A 256 -20.63 1.90 1.76
N ASP A 257 -20.46 3.05 1.11
CA ASP A 257 -19.27 3.91 1.19
C ASP A 257 -19.39 5.09 2.18
N ARG A 258 -20.52 5.26 2.88
CA ARG A 258 -20.66 6.33 3.88
C ARG A 258 -20.57 5.80 5.30
N PRO A 259 -19.48 6.08 6.05
CA PRO A 259 -19.59 6.08 7.49
C PRO A 259 -20.49 7.26 7.88
N GLU A 260 -21.48 7.00 8.73
CA GLU A 260 -22.31 8.02 9.39
C GLU A 260 -21.46 9.05 10.15
#